data_AF-A0A7C2XDR3-F1
#
_entry.id   AF-A0A7C2XDR3-F1
#
_cell.length_a   1.000
_cell.length_b   1.000
_cell.length_c   1.000
_cell.angle_alpha   90.00
_cell.angle_beta   90.00
_cell.angle_gamma   90.00
#
_symmetry.space_group_name_H-M   'P 1'
#
loop_
_entity.id
_entity.type
_entity.pdbx_description
1 polymer ?
#
loop_
_entity_poly.entity_id
_entity_poly.type
_entity_poly.pdbx_seq_one_letter_code
_entity_poly.pdbx_strand_id
1 'polypeptide(L)'
;MSSYEEIFYLCPTCFEVCLVPREGHPHRMLACRAGELGDERRKPPMDPHGRLLSRAPRWYLEAAARIRAGAARSEGMHDQQGSG
;
A
#
# COMPACT_ATOMS: atom_id res chain seq x y z
N MET A 1 -6.16 26.21 -5.70
CA MET A 1 -4.87 25.50 -5.75
C MET A 1 -5.18 24.04 -5.96
N SER A 2 -4.70 23.44 -7.04
CA SER A 2 -5.04 22.06 -7.41
C SER A 2 -4.28 21.12 -6.47
N SER A 3 -4.97 20.53 -5.51
CA SER A 3 -4.44 19.60 -4.51
C SER A 3 -4.14 18.25 -5.16
N TYR A 4 -3.08 18.18 -5.96
CA TYR A 4 -2.57 16.91 -6.45
C TYR A 4 -1.76 16.27 -5.32
N GLU A 5 -2.38 15.31 -4.62
CA GLU A 5 -1.62 14.41 -3.74
C GLU A 5 -0.60 13.66 -4.61
N GLU A 6 0.69 13.92 -4.40
CA GLU A 6 1.75 13.21 -5.12
C GLU A 6 1.69 11.72 -4.77
N ILE A 7 1.35 10.91 -5.78
CA ILE A 7 1.44 9.46 -5.71
C ILE A 7 2.85 9.06 -6.14
N PHE A 8 3.51 8.24 -5.33
CA PHE A 8 4.72 7.54 -5.73
C PHE A 8 4.53 6.04 -5.57
N TYR A 9 5.42 5.27 -6.18
CA TYR A 9 5.40 3.83 -6.19
C TYR A 9 6.59 3.29 -5.40
N LEU A 10 6.34 2.38 -4.46
CA LEU A 10 7.36 1.75 -3.64
C LEU A 10 7.30 0.23 -3.79
N CYS A 11 8.41 -0.41 -4.10
CA CYS A 11 8.53 -1.85 -3.96
C CYS A 11 8.81 -2.21 -2.48
N PRO A 12 7.95 -2.97 -1.79
CA PRO A 12 8.19 -3.34 -0.39
C PRO A 12 9.28 -4.40 -0.22
N THR A 13 9.71 -5.05 -1.30
CA THR A 13 10.76 -6.09 -1.28
C THR A 13 12.13 -5.51 -1.57
N CYS A 14 12.24 -4.67 -2.61
CA CYS A 14 13.51 -4.07 -3.04
C CYS A 14 13.76 -2.66 -2.48
N PHE A 15 12.74 -2.04 -1.88
CA PHE A 15 12.73 -0.63 -1.45
C PHE A 15 13.01 0.38 -2.57
N GLU A 16 12.79 -0.02 -3.82
CA GLU A 16 12.87 0.87 -4.97
C GLU A 16 11.68 1.83 -4.99
N VAL A 17 11.96 3.12 -5.23
CA VAL A 17 10.95 4.19 -5.31
C VAL A 17 10.94 4.79 -6.72
N CYS A 18 9.75 4.95 -7.29
CA CYS A 18 9.55 5.58 -8.60
C CYS A 18 8.35 6.52 -8.56
N LEU A 19 8.33 7.55 -9.41
CA LEU A 19 7.18 8.46 -9.54
C LEU A 19 6.13 7.95 -10.53
N VAL A 20 6.47 6.94 -11.32
CA VAL A 20 5.60 6.30 -12.30
C VAL A 20 5.47 4.81 -12.01
N PRO A 21 4.34 4.16 -12.37
CA PRO A 21 4.25 2.71 -12.32
C PRO A 21 5.34 2.09 -13.19
N ARG A 22 6.10 1.15 -12.65
CA ARG A 22 7.16 0.45 -13.40
C ARG A 22 6.64 -0.89 -13.91
N GLU A 23 6.43 -0.98 -15.20
CA GLU A 23 6.16 -2.26 -15.88
C GLU A 23 7.43 -3.13 -15.87
N GLY A 24 7.27 -4.43 -15.65
CA GLY A 24 8.38 -5.40 -15.64
C GLY A 24 9.23 -5.44 -14.37
N HIS A 25 8.90 -4.68 -13.31
CA HIS A 25 9.51 -4.92 -12.00
C HIS A 25 9.02 -6.27 -11.43
N PRO A 26 9.90 -7.16 -10.93
CA PRO A 26 9.52 -8.53 -10.55
C PRO A 26 8.60 -8.60 -9.33
N HIS A 27 8.50 -7.53 -8.57
CA HIS A 27 7.64 -7.43 -7.40
C HIS A 27 6.49 -6.47 -7.63
N ARG A 28 5.37 -6.71 -6.96
CA ARG A 28 4.25 -5.78 -7.00
C ARG A 28 4.61 -4.49 -6.27
N MET A 29 4.50 -3.36 -6.97
CA MET A 29 4.73 -2.04 -6.37
C MET A 29 3.48 -1.52 -5.65
N LEU A 30 3.70 -0.81 -4.55
CA LEU A 30 2.71 -0.10 -3.75
C LEU A 30 2.49 1.28 -4.33
N ALA A 31 1.25 1.63 -4.70
CA ALA A 31 0.88 3.02 -4.93
C ALA A 31 0.69 3.71 -3.57
N CYS A 32 1.57 4.65 -3.25
CA CYS A 32 1.65 5.32 -1.97
C CYS A 32 1.17 6.77 -2.08
N ARG A 33 0.26 7.15 -1.19
CA ARG A 33 -0.23 8.53 -1.02
C ARG A 33 0.26 9.07 0.32
N ALA A 34 1.42 9.71 0.32
CA ALA A 34 2.00 10.24 1.54
C ALA A 34 1.34 11.55 2.00
N GLY A 35 0.63 12.24 1.10
CA GLY A 35 0.12 13.57 1.37
C GLY A 35 1.21 14.64 1.40
N GLU A 36 0.80 15.86 1.76
CA GLU A 36 1.66 17.02 1.83
C GLU A 36 2.64 16.95 3.02
N LEU A 37 3.59 17.89 3.08
CA LEU A 37 4.45 18.04 4.26
C LEU A 37 3.60 18.34 5.49
N GLY A 38 3.83 17.60 6.58
CA GLY A 38 3.07 17.72 7.82
C GLY A 38 1.81 16.86 7.90
N ASP A 39 1.42 16.18 6.82
CA ASP A 39 0.26 15.29 6.80
C ASP A 39 0.42 14.14 7.80
N GLU A 40 -0.64 13.85 8.55
CA GLU A 40 -0.69 12.76 9.54
C GLU A 40 -0.38 11.39 8.92
N ARG A 41 -0.64 11.19 7.63
CA ARG A 41 -0.29 9.96 6.91
C ARG A 41 1.21 9.67 6.91
N ARG A 42 2.04 10.71 7.03
CA ARG A 42 3.51 10.60 7.12
C ARG A 42 3.99 10.14 8.50
N LYS A 43 3.12 10.20 9.52
CA LYS A 43 3.46 9.79 10.88
C LYS A 43 3.15 8.31 11.10
N PRO A 44 3.92 7.62 11.96
CA PRO A 44 3.55 6.29 12.43
C PRO A 44 2.22 6.36 13.21
N PRO A 45 1.32 5.36 13.06
CA PRO A 45 0.09 5.33 13.83
C PRO A 45 0.38 5.04 15.31
N MET A 46 -0.36 5.72 16.18
CA MET A 46 -0.36 5.51 17.62
C MET A 46 -1.72 5.03 18.09
N ASP A 47 -1.75 4.29 19.20
CA ASP A 47 -2.98 3.98 19.92
C ASP A 47 -3.48 5.19 20.72
N PRO A 48 -4.68 5.13 21.32
CA PRO A 48 -5.21 6.22 22.15
C PRO A 48 -4.38 6.56 23.39
N HIS A 49 -3.46 5.68 23.79
CA HIS A 49 -2.53 5.90 24.90
C HIS A 49 -1.17 6.44 24.46
N GLY A 50 -1.01 6.78 23.18
CA GLY A 50 0.23 7.31 22.60
C GLY A 50 1.30 6.24 22.35
N ARG A 51 0.97 4.94 22.40
CA ARG A 51 1.92 3.88 22.08
C ARG A 51 1.96 3.65 20.57
N LEU A 52 3.16 3.45 20.03
CA LEU A 52 3.33 3.14 18.61
C LEU A 52 2.69 1.80 18.27
N LEU A 53 1.75 1.81 17.32
CA LEU A 53 1.17 0.59 16.75
C LEU A 53 2.09 -0.03 15.68
N SER A 54 2.87 0.82 15.01
CA SER A 54 3.88 0.43 14.03
C SER A 54 4.94 1.53 13.94
N ARG A 55 6.13 1.16 13.46
CA ARG A 55 7.17 2.13 13.08
C ARG A 55 7.00 2.63 11.65
N ALA A 56 6.25 1.92 10.82
CA ALA A 56 5.98 2.33 9.46
C ALA A 56 4.97 3.49 9.43
N PRO A 57 5.11 4.45 8.51
CA PRO A 57 4.14 5.53 8.34
C PRO A 57 2.78 4.96 7.88
N ARG A 58 1.70 5.67 8.23
CA ARG A 58 0.33 5.23 7.92
C ARG A 58 0.12 4.96 6.42
N TRP A 59 0.65 5.82 5.54
CA TRP A 59 0.49 5.63 4.08
C TRP A 59 1.05 4.28 3.59
N TYR A 60 2.13 3.78 4.22
CA TYR A 60 2.74 2.50 3.84
C TYR A 60 1.83 1.34 4.26
N LEU A 61 1.33 1.40 5.50
CA LEU A 61 0.46 0.37 6.06
C LEU A 61 -0.85 0.24 5.26
N GLU A 62 -1.45 1.37 4.89
CA GLU A 62 -2.65 1.40 4.06
C GLU A 62 -2.40 0.80 2.66
N ALA A 63 -1.28 1.16 2.04
CA ALA A 63 -0.92 0.62 0.73
C ALA A 63 -0.64 -0.89 0.80
N ALA A 64 0.09 -1.34 1.81
CA ALA A 64 0.44 -2.75 2.00
C ALA A 64 -0.80 -3.61 2.29
N ALA A 65 -1.75 -3.09 3.08
CA ALA A 65 -3.02 -3.77 3.35
C ALA A 65 -3.84 -4.00 2.06
N ARG A 66 -3.82 -3.04 1.12
CA ARG A 66 -4.52 -3.17 -0.18
C ARG A 66 -3.94 -4.29 -1.04
N ILE A 67 -2.63 -4.53 -1.01
CA ILE A 67 -2.04 -5.68 -1.72
C ILE A 67 -2.56 -6.99 -1.15
N ARG A 68 -2.57 -7.14 0.18
CA ARG A 68 -3.06 -8.36 0.85
C ARG A 68 -4.54 -8.61 0.55
N ALA A 69 -5.36 -7.56 0.63
CA ALA A 69 -6.79 -7.66 0.30
C ALA A 69 -7.02 -8.01 -1.18
N GLY A 70 -6.19 -7.47 -2.08
CA GLY A 70 -6.23 -7.82 -3.50
C GLY A 70 -5.82 -9.27 -3.78
N ALA A 71 -4.80 -9.79 -3.08
CA ALA A 71 -4.36 -11.18 -3.20
C ALA A 71 -5.45 -12.15 -2.71
N ALA A 72 -6.05 -11.89 -1.55
CA ALA A 72 -7.13 -12.73 -1.00
C ALA A 72 -8.38 -12.80 -1.89
N ARG A 73 -8.63 -11.76 -2.71
CA ARG A 73 -9.72 -11.76 -3.69
C ARG A 73 -9.43 -12.58 -4.95
N SER A 74 -8.16 -12.82 -5.25
CA SER A 74 -7.73 -13.63 -6.41
C SER A 74 -7.68 -15.13 -6.10
N GLU A 75 -7.59 -15.51 -4.82
CA GLU A 75 -7.51 -16.91 -4.38
C GLU A 75 -8.88 -17.56 -4.11
N GLY A 76 -9.99 -16.81 -4.25
CA GLY A 76 -11.36 -17.29 -4.01
C GLY A 76 -12.19 -17.63 -5.26
N MET A 77 -11.59 -17.69 -6.45
CA MET A 77 -12.29 -18.02 -7.70
C MET A 77 -11.69 -19.26 -8.36
N HIS A 78 -11.72 -20.38 -7.66
CA HIS A 78 -11.42 -21.71 -8.21
C HIS A 78 -12.20 -22.81 -7.49
N ASP A 79 -13.51 -22.65 -7.35
CA ASP A 79 -14.40 -23.76 -6.98
C ASP A 79 -15.73 -23.65 -7.72
N GLN A 80 -15.80 -24.30 -8.88
CA GLN A 80 -16.91 -25.14 -9.35
C GLN A 80 -16.69 -25.56 -10.82
N GLN A 81 -15.96 -26.66 -11.00
CA GLN A 81 -16.22 -27.62 -12.09
C GLN A 81 -16.50 -28.98 -11.45
N GLY A 82 -17.61 -29.61 -11.82
CA GLY A 82 -18.01 -30.96 -11.39
C GLY A 82 -19.52 -31.10 -11.33
N SER A 83 -20.20 -31.37 -12.45
CA SER A 83 -20.55 -32.71 -12.94
C SER A 83 -21.87 -33.23 -12.37
N GLY A 84 -22.88 -33.33 -13.23
CA GLY A 84 -24.20 -33.92 -12.98
C GLY A 84 -25.12 -33.66 -14.17
#